data_AF-A0A432RFF8-F1
#
_entry.id   AF-A0A432RFF8-F1
#
_cell.length_a   1.000
_cell.length_b   1.000
_cell.length_c   1.000
_cell.angle_alpha   90.00
_cell.angle_beta   90.00
_cell.angle_gamma   90.00
#
_symmetry.space_group_name_H-M   'P 1'
#
loop_
_entity.id
_entity.type
_entity.pdbx_description
1 polymer ?
#
loop_
_entity_poly.entity_id
_entity_poly.type
_entity_poly.pdbx_seq_one_letter_code
_entity_poly.pdbx_strand_id
1 'polypeptide(L)' 'IDASALESLEMICERLHSAGIRLHLSEVKGPVMDRLKGSTLISHLSGNIYLTQNQAFEDLCQQKGRSL' A
#
# COMPACT_ATOMS: atom_id res chain seq x y z
N ILE A 1 -4.19 14.46 -0.63
CA ILE A 1 -3.66 13.82 -1.85
C ILE A 1 -4.42 14.39 -3.03
N ASP A 2 -3.70 14.97 -3.96
CA ASP A 2 -4.19 15.47 -5.24
C ASP A 2 -3.99 14.41 -6.34
N ALA A 3 -4.41 14.71 -7.58
CA ALA A 3 -4.33 13.77 -8.69
C ALA A 3 -2.88 13.44 -9.08
N SER A 4 -1.97 14.42 -9.09
CA SER A 4 -0.57 14.23 -9.49
C SER A 4 0.21 13.35 -8.50
N ALA A 5 -0.07 13.46 -7.19
CA ALA A 5 0.52 12.56 -6.21
C ALA A 5 -0.01 11.12 -6.34
N LEU A 6 -1.29 10.93 -6.68
CA LEU A 6 -1.85 9.60 -6.92
C LEU A 6 -1.22 8.94 -8.15
N GLU A 7 -1.14 9.65 -9.27
CA GLU A 7 -0.53 9.16 -10.51
C GLU A 7 0.94 8.76 -10.30
N SER A 8 1.69 9.58 -9.55
CA SER A 8 3.08 9.26 -9.18
C SER A 8 3.17 7.98 -8.36
N LEU A 9 2.23 7.78 -7.43
CA LEU A 9 2.19 6.61 -6.57
C LEU A 9 1.76 5.35 -7.34
N GLU A 10 0.86 5.47 -8.31
CA GLU A 10 0.48 4.38 -9.23
C GLU A 10 1.67 3.90 -10.05
N MET A 11 2.46 4.83 -10.62
CA MET A 11 3.69 4.46 -11.32
C MET A 11 4.70 3.74 -10.42
N ILE A 12 4.77 4.11 -9.12
CA ILE A 12 5.61 3.40 -8.16
C ILE A 12 5.06 2.00 -7.88
N CYS A 13 3.74 1.83 -7.69
CA CYS A 13 3.10 0.53 -7.52
C CYS A 13 3.43 -0.42 -8.68
N GLU A 14 3.26 0.03 -9.93
CA GLU A 14 3.54 -0.77 -11.14
C GLU A 14 5.00 -1.22 -11.21
N ARG A 15 5.93 -0.30 -10.93
CA ARG A 15 7.37 -0.61 -10.95
C ARG A 15 7.75 -1.61 -9.87
N LEU A 16 7.23 -1.47 -8.66
CA LEU A 16 7.49 -2.40 -7.56
C LEU A 16 6.86 -3.76 -7.83
N HIS A 17 5.63 -3.79 -8.34
CA HIS A 17 4.94 -5.01 -8.72
C HIS A 17 5.72 -5.80 -9.78
N SER A 18 6.20 -5.11 -10.83
CA SER A 18 7.02 -5.70 -11.89
C SER A 18 8.36 -6.27 -11.37
N ALA A 19 8.87 -5.74 -10.26
CA ALA A 19 10.07 -6.23 -9.59
C ALA A 19 9.80 -7.36 -8.56
N GLY A 20 8.54 -7.81 -8.42
CA GLY A 20 8.14 -8.78 -7.40
C GLY A 20 8.14 -8.22 -5.97
N ILE A 21 8.16 -6.90 -5.81
CA ILE A 21 8.18 -6.22 -4.51
C ILE A 21 6.76 -5.77 -4.18
N ARG A 22 6.27 -6.15 -3.00
CA ARG A 22 4.97 -5.66 -2.49
C ARG A 22 5.12 -4.30 -1.84
N LEU A 23 4.30 -3.33 -2.23
CA LEU A 23 4.18 -2.05 -1.56
C LEU A 23 3.09 -2.12 -0.49
N HIS A 24 3.45 -1.79 0.74
CA HIS A 24 2.52 -1.68 1.87
C HIS A 24 2.45 -0.23 2.33
N LEU A 25 1.27 0.25 2.70
CA LEU A 25 1.07 1.61 3.23
C LEU A 25 0.63 1.53 4.70
N SER A 26 1.28 2.30 5.56
CA SER A 26 0.97 2.40 6.99
C SER A 26 0.54 3.82 7.35
N GLU A 27 -0.18 3.99 8.46
CA GLU A 27 -0.70 5.30 8.93
C GLU A 27 -1.75 5.93 7.98
N VAL A 28 -2.45 5.11 7.22
CA VAL A 28 -3.50 5.59 6.31
C VAL A 28 -4.80 5.80 7.10
N LYS A 29 -5.05 7.06 7.45
CA LYS A 29 -6.24 7.49 8.22
C LYS A 29 -7.46 7.70 7.33
N GLY A 30 -8.65 7.79 7.94
CA GLY A 30 -9.95 7.91 7.25
C GLY A 30 -9.98 8.88 6.06
N PRO A 31 -9.64 10.17 6.24
CA PRO A 31 -9.65 11.13 5.14
C PRO A 31 -8.67 10.83 3.99
N VAL A 32 -7.60 10.07 4.26
CA VAL A 32 -6.66 9.61 3.24
C VAL A 32 -7.23 8.39 2.53
N MET A 33 -7.74 7.41 3.29
CA MET A 33 -8.38 6.21 2.75
C MET A 33 -9.56 6.55 1.83
N ASP A 34 -10.37 7.54 2.19
CA ASP A 34 -11.51 7.97 1.38
C ASP A 34 -11.07 8.55 0.02
N ARG A 35 -9.93 9.25 -0.01
CA ARG A 35 -9.33 9.70 -1.28
C ARG A 35 -8.77 8.54 -2.10
N LEU A 36 -8.13 7.57 -1.46
CA LEU A 36 -7.60 6.39 -2.14
C LEU A 36 -8.72 5.53 -2.75
N LYS A 37 -9.85 5.36 -2.04
CA LYS A 37 -11.04 4.64 -2.53
C LYS A 37 -11.65 5.27 -3.79
N GLY A 38 -11.45 6.57 -3.98
CA GLY A 38 -11.86 7.28 -5.19
C GLY A 38 -10.88 7.17 -6.36
N SER A 39 -9.74 6.49 -6.18
CA SER A 39 -8.68 6.33 -7.18
C SER A 39 -8.48 4.86 -7.60
N THR A 40 -7.81 4.65 -8.73
CA THR A 40 -7.38 3.34 -9.22
C THR A 40 -6.19 2.74 -8.44
N LEU A 41 -5.52 3.54 -7.61
CA LEU A 41 -4.36 3.11 -6.83
C LEU A 41 -4.62 1.86 -5.98
N ILE A 42 -5.77 1.76 -5.29
CA ILE A 42 -6.05 0.62 -4.42
C ILE A 42 -6.09 -0.69 -5.21
N SER A 43 -6.64 -0.67 -6.42
CA SER A 43 -6.66 -1.86 -7.28
C SER A 43 -5.27 -2.27 -7.77
N HIS A 44 -4.31 -1.34 -7.80
CA HIS A 44 -2.94 -1.60 -8.27
C HIS A 44 -1.96 -1.87 -7.11
N LEU A 45 -2.42 -1.73 -5.86
CA LEU A 45 -1.58 -1.97 -4.70
C LEU A 45 -1.42 -3.48 -4.48
N SER A 46 -0.18 -3.96 -4.56
CA SER A 46 0.17 -5.37 -4.39
C SER A 46 0.33 -5.83 -2.94
N GLY A 47 0.25 -4.88 -1.99
CA GLY A 47 0.29 -5.13 -0.55
C GLY A 47 -0.90 -4.55 0.20
N ASN A 48 -0.74 -4.39 1.50
CA ASN A 48 -1.82 -4.04 2.42
C ASN A 48 -1.74 -2.57 2.85
N ILE A 49 -2.89 -2.04 3.28
CA ILE A 49 -3.03 -0.73 3.91
C ILE A 49 -3.32 -0.93 5.39
N TYR A 50 -2.58 -0.22 6.24
CA TYR A 50 -2.67 -0.32 7.69
C TYR A 50 -2.96 1.04 8.33
N LEU A 51 -3.72 1.01 9.42
CA LEU A 51 -4.04 2.22 10.19
C LEU A 51 -2.85 2.70 11.02
N THR A 52 -1.98 1.78 11.46
CA THR A 52 -0.80 2.10 12.28
C THR A 52 0.46 1.40 11.78
N GLN A 53 1.63 1.96 12.09
CA GLN A 53 2.92 1.30 11.85
C GLN A 53 3.04 -0.04 12.56
N ASN A 54 2.59 -0.12 13.81
CA ASN A 54 2.66 -1.34 14.61
C ASN A 54 1.90 -2.50 13.95
N GLN A 55 0.70 -2.21 13.43
CA GLN A 55 -0.13 -3.20 12.72
C GLN A 55 0.57 -3.71 11.45
N ALA A 56 1.20 -2.83 10.69
CA ALA A 56 1.97 -3.20 9.50
C ALA A 56 3.14 -4.12 9.85
N PHE A 57 3.89 -3.77 10.90
CA PHE A 57 5.05 -4.54 11.34
C PHE A 57 4.66 -5.94 11.82
N GLU A 58 3.63 -6.05 12.67
CA GLU A 58 3.13 -7.33 13.18
C GLU A 58 2.70 -8.28 12.04
N ASP A 59 1.89 -7.79 11.09
CA ASP A 59 1.43 -8.59 9.95
C ASP A 59 2.60 -9.04 9.07
N LEU A 60 3.51 -8.13 8.71
CA LEU A 60 4.64 -8.44 7.83
C LEU A 60 5.66 -9.40 8.46
N CYS A 61 5.92 -9.28 9.77
CA CYS A 61 6.76 -10.23 10.50
C CYS A 61 6.14 -11.63 10.53
N GLN A 62 4.81 -11.74 10.66
CA GLN A 62 4.13 -13.04 10.62
C GLN A 62 4.10 -13.66 9.21
N GLN A 63 3.92 -12.85 8.16
CA GLN A 63 3.95 -13.33 6.77
C GLN A 63 5.31 -13.93 6.38
N LYS A 64 6.41 -13.33 6.89
CA LYS A 64 7.77 -13.82 6.63
C LYS A 64 8.02 -15.23 7.18
N GLY A 65 7.30 -15.62 8.24
CA GLY A 65 7.37 -16.96 8.84
C GLY A 65 6.50 -18.02 8.16
N ARG A 66 5.59 -17.64 7.26
CA ARG A 66 4.67 -18.56 6.54
C ARG A 66 5.15 -19.01 5.16
N SER A 67 6.26 -18.46 4.67
CA SER A 67 6.85 -18.84 3.37
C SER A 67 7.96 -19.90 3.47
N LEU A 68 7.91 -20.77 4.49
CA LEU A 68 8.78 -21.95 4.65
C LEU A 68 7.95 -23.23 4.52
#